data_AF-A0A3D4BC82-F1
#
_entry.id   AF-A0A3D4BC82-F1
#
_cell.length_a   1.000
_cell.length_b   1.000
_cell.length_c   1.000
_cell.angle_alpha   90.00
_cell.angle_beta   90.00
_cell.angle_gamma   90.00
#
_symmetry.space_group_name_H-M   'P 1'
#
loop_
_entity.id
_entity.type
_entity.pdbx_description
1 polymer ?
#
loop_
_entity_poly.entity_id
_entity_poly.type
_entity_poly.pdbx_seq_one_letter_code
_entity_poly.pdbx_strand_id
1 'polypeptide(L)'
;GSFLDLRRVGPLVDSKQAALMAYARGMLYWHRQYRYCGRCGQATGSRDGGHRRQCTNPDCGHKTFPRTDPAVIMLVEYRPEDGAPPMCLLGNHHRLPANVYSTLAGFVEPGES
;
A
#
# COMPACT_ATOMS: atom_id res chain seq x y z
N GLY A 1 3.91 -25.18 -10.26
CA GLY A 1 4.25 -24.14 -9.27
C GLY A 1 2.98 -23.47 -8.78
N SER A 2 3.00 -22.87 -7.59
CA SER A 2 1.86 -22.13 -7.02
C SER A 2 2.25 -20.66 -6.77
N PHE A 3 1.27 -19.75 -6.89
CA PHE A 3 1.45 -18.35 -6.52
C PHE A 3 1.09 -18.15 -5.05
N LEU A 4 1.92 -17.41 -4.31
CA LEU A 4 1.73 -17.11 -2.89
C LEU A 4 1.54 -15.61 -2.66
N ASP A 5 0.74 -15.23 -1.66
CA ASP A 5 0.55 -13.80 -1.34
C ASP A 5 1.80 -13.22 -0.68
N LEU A 6 2.27 -12.07 -1.20
CA LEU A 6 3.45 -11.39 -0.70
C LEU A 6 3.35 -11.00 0.79
N ARG A 7 2.15 -10.76 1.35
CA ARG A 7 1.97 -10.51 2.79
C ARG A 7 2.39 -11.70 3.64
N ARG A 8 2.27 -12.92 3.13
CA ARG A 8 2.62 -14.15 3.85
C ARG A 8 4.11 -14.45 3.76
N VAL A 9 4.71 -14.23 2.58
CA VAL A 9 6.09 -14.64 2.29
C VAL A 9 7.10 -13.51 2.40
N GLY A 10 6.67 -12.25 2.31
CA GLY A 10 7.53 -11.08 2.40
C GLY A 10 8.39 -11.04 3.66
N PRO A 11 7.85 -11.36 4.86
CA PRO A 11 8.67 -11.44 6.08
C PRO A 11 9.67 -12.61 6.11
N LEU A 12 9.54 -13.60 5.21
CA LEU A 12 10.38 -14.80 5.19
C LEU A 12 11.57 -14.69 4.23
N VAL A 13 11.66 -13.59 3.47
CA VAL A 13 12.75 -13.35 2.51
C VAL A 13 13.59 -12.17 2.95
N ASP A 14 14.79 -12.03 2.36
CA ASP A 14 15.65 -10.87 2.62
C ASP A 14 14.91 -9.54 2.37
N SER A 15 15.17 -8.56 3.24
CA SER A 15 14.52 -7.25 3.24
C SER A 15 14.60 -6.52 1.89
N LYS A 16 15.74 -6.60 1.18
CA LYS A 16 15.89 -5.95 -0.13
C LYS A 16 15.06 -6.65 -1.19
N GLN A 17 15.01 -7.98 -1.13
CA GLN A 17 14.16 -8.78 -2.03
C GLN A 17 12.67 -8.53 -1.75
N ALA A 18 12.26 -8.48 -0.48
CA ALA A 18 10.89 -8.14 -0.10
C ALA A 18 10.49 -6.75 -0.64
N ALA A 19 11.37 -5.75 -0.52
CA ALA A 19 11.14 -4.41 -1.03
C ALA A 19 10.98 -4.39 -2.56
N LEU A 20 11.84 -5.09 -3.31
CA LEU A 20 11.73 -5.22 -4.76
C LEU A 20 10.43 -5.93 -5.18
N MET A 21 10.06 -7.00 -4.49
CA MET A 21 8.80 -7.71 -4.74
C MET A 21 7.58 -6.83 -4.45
N ALA A 22 7.60 -6.06 -3.36
CA ALA A 22 6.51 -5.15 -3.01
C ALA A 22 6.36 -4.04 -4.05
N TYR A 23 7.48 -3.46 -4.47
CA TYR A 23 7.53 -2.47 -5.53
C TYR A 23 6.97 -3.02 -6.86
N ALA A 24 7.44 -4.19 -7.30
CA ALA A 24 6.96 -4.84 -8.51
C ALA A 24 5.44 -5.14 -8.43
N ARG A 25 4.96 -5.66 -7.29
CA ARG A 25 3.52 -5.90 -7.05
C ARG A 25 2.71 -4.60 -7.17
N GLY A 26 3.22 -3.49 -6.61
CA GLY A 26 2.58 -2.17 -6.70
C GLY A 26 2.49 -1.66 -8.14
N MET A 27 3.59 -1.73 -8.88
CA MET A 27 3.64 -1.31 -10.30
C MET A 27 2.68 -2.14 -11.18
N LEU A 28 2.70 -3.46 -11.02
CA LEU A 28 1.81 -4.37 -11.75
C LEU A 28 0.34 -4.13 -11.40
N TYR A 29 0.04 -3.91 -10.11
CA TYR A 29 -1.31 -3.58 -9.66
C TYR A 29 -1.80 -2.27 -10.31
N TRP A 30 -0.99 -1.21 -10.26
CA TRP A 30 -1.33 0.06 -10.87
C TRP A 30 -1.53 -0.07 -12.39
N HIS A 31 -0.64 -0.74 -13.12
CA HIS A 31 -0.81 -0.93 -14.56
C HIS A 31 -2.12 -1.66 -14.91
N ARG A 32 -2.57 -2.60 -14.07
CA ARG A 32 -3.83 -3.32 -14.27
C ARG A 32 -5.05 -2.43 -14.06
N GLN A 33 -5.02 -1.53 -13.08
CA GLN A 33 -6.14 -0.63 -12.76
C GLN A 33 -6.25 0.55 -13.74
N TYR A 34 -5.14 1.05 -14.27
CA TYR A 34 -5.10 2.26 -15.09
C TYR A 34 -5.06 1.96 -16.59
N ARG A 35 -5.68 0.86 -17.06
CA ARG A 35 -5.71 0.49 -18.49
C ARG A 35 -6.50 1.47 -19.36
N TYR A 36 -7.43 2.19 -18.76
CA TYR A 36 -8.27 3.21 -19.41
C TYR A 36 -8.13 4.57 -18.72
N CYS A 37 -8.35 5.63 -19.47
CA CYS A 37 -8.19 7.00 -19.02
C CYS A 37 -9.37 7.40 -18.12
N GLY A 38 -9.09 7.79 -16.88
CA GLY A 38 -10.12 8.28 -15.96
C GLY A 38 -10.81 9.58 -16.38
N ARG A 39 -10.34 10.29 -17.43
CA ARG A 39 -10.97 11.51 -17.94
C ARG A 39 -11.91 11.28 -19.14
N CYS A 40 -11.56 10.37 -20.05
CA CYS A 40 -12.27 10.20 -21.31
C CYS A 40 -12.58 8.74 -21.68
N GLY A 41 -12.21 7.77 -20.83
CA GLY A 41 -12.48 6.34 -21.06
C GLY A 41 -11.56 5.65 -22.08
N GLN A 42 -10.83 6.40 -22.92
CA GLN A 42 -9.95 5.79 -23.92
C GLN A 42 -8.78 5.01 -23.29
N ALA A 43 -8.28 3.98 -23.98
CA ALA A 43 -7.12 3.23 -23.54
C ALA A 43 -5.91 4.12 -23.20
N THR A 44 -5.07 3.65 -22.28
CA THR A 44 -3.78 4.29 -21.97
C THR A 44 -2.62 3.38 -22.39
N GLY A 45 -1.51 3.97 -22.83
CA GLY A 45 -0.26 3.29 -23.13
C GLY A 45 0.79 3.49 -22.04
N SER A 46 1.59 2.46 -21.78
CA SER A 46 2.76 2.54 -20.88
C SER A 46 3.87 3.39 -21.50
N ARG A 47 4.54 4.21 -20.69
CA ARG A 47 5.65 5.11 -21.05
C ARG A 47 6.68 5.13 -19.93
N ASP A 48 7.86 5.69 -20.20
CA ASP A 48 8.92 5.96 -19.22
C ASP A 48 9.32 4.71 -18.39
N GLY A 49 9.62 3.61 -19.08
CA GLY A 49 9.99 2.34 -18.43
C GLY A 49 8.87 1.71 -17.58
N GLY A 50 7.62 2.14 -17.77
CA GLY A 50 6.50 1.70 -16.96
C GLY A 50 6.11 2.68 -15.85
N HIS A 51 6.80 3.79 -15.66
CA HIS A 51 6.47 4.75 -14.59
C HIS A 51 5.43 5.81 -14.97
N ARG A 52 4.89 5.73 -16.18
CA ARG A 52 3.83 6.61 -16.64
C ARG A 52 2.87 5.84 -17.54
N ARG A 53 1.59 6.17 -17.44
CA ARG A 53 0.60 5.80 -18.45
C ARG A 53 0.03 7.07 -19.06
N GLN A 54 -0.18 7.05 -20.38
CA GLN A 54 -0.70 8.19 -21.12
C GLN A 54 -1.89 7.77 -21.96
N CYS A 55 -2.98 8.53 -21.92
CA CYS A 55 -4.15 8.34 -22.77
C CYS A 55 -3.75 8.32 -24.26
N THR A 56 -4.28 7.38 -25.03
CA THR A 56 -3.99 7.25 -26.46
C THR A 56 -4.83 8.18 -27.33
N ASN A 57 -5.86 8.84 -26.78
CA ASN A 57 -6.58 9.90 -27.49
C ASN A 57 -5.69 11.15 -27.59
N PRO A 58 -5.30 11.60 -28.80
CA PRO A 58 -4.47 12.79 -29.00
C PRO A 58 -5.08 14.06 -28.41
N ASP A 59 -6.40 14.21 -28.44
CA ASP A 59 -7.11 15.38 -27.92
C ASP A 59 -7.14 15.41 -26.38
N CYS A 60 -6.94 14.25 -25.73
CA CYS A 60 -6.92 14.14 -24.28
C CYS A 60 -5.49 14.17 -23.72
N GLY A 61 -4.61 13.29 -24.22
CA GLY A 61 -3.20 13.22 -23.82
C GLY A 61 -2.91 13.03 -22.33
N HIS A 62 -3.92 12.75 -21.49
CA HIS A 62 -3.81 12.76 -20.03
C HIS A 62 -2.78 11.74 -19.54
N LYS A 63 -1.93 12.18 -18.60
CA LYS A 63 -0.86 11.39 -18.00
C LYS A 63 -1.25 11.01 -16.57
N THR A 64 -1.01 9.76 -16.21
CA THR A 64 -1.18 9.24 -14.85
C THR A 64 0.11 8.57 -14.40
N PHE A 65 0.37 8.63 -13.10
CA PHE A 65 1.57 8.08 -12.46
C PHE A 65 1.17 7.00 -11.43
N PRO A 66 2.09 6.11 -11.03
CA PRO A 66 1.84 5.14 -9.97
C PRO A 66 1.26 5.79 -8.71
N ARG A 67 0.21 5.20 -8.17
CA ARG A 67 -0.46 5.66 -6.96
C ARG A 67 0.22 5.06 -5.74
N THR A 68 0.55 5.92 -4.78
CA THR A 68 0.97 5.53 -3.43
C THR A 68 -0.05 6.08 -2.45
N ASP A 69 -0.55 5.23 -1.55
CA ASP A 69 -1.49 5.62 -0.51
C ASP A 69 -0.72 5.68 0.83
N PRO A 70 -0.42 6.89 1.36
CA PRO A 70 0.32 7.03 2.61
C PRO A 70 -0.49 6.46 3.78
N ALA A 71 0.18 5.73 4.66
CA ALA A 71 -0.43 5.13 5.84
C ALA A 71 0.51 5.24 7.04
N VAL A 72 -0.09 5.41 8.22
CA VAL A 72 0.59 5.41 9.51
C VAL A 72 0.34 4.10 10.24
N ILE A 73 1.31 3.71 11.06
CA ILE A 73 1.23 2.61 12.03
C ILE A 73 1.76 3.13 13.36
N MET A 74 0.99 2.95 14.44
CA MET A 74 1.27 3.59 15.72
C MET A 74 1.16 2.62 16.91
N LEU A 75 2.15 2.69 17.80
CA LEU A 75 2.08 2.08 19.13
C LEU A 75 1.68 3.17 20.14
N VAL A 76 0.51 3.01 20.74
CA VAL A 76 0.03 3.92 21.79
C VAL A 76 0.47 3.36 23.14
N GLU A 77 1.36 4.05 23.83
CA GLU A 77 1.88 3.66 25.15
C GLU A 77 1.17 4.42 26.28
N TYR A 78 0.94 3.74 27.39
CA TYR A 78 0.49 4.33 28.65
C TYR A 78 1.48 3.96 29.76
N ARG A 79 1.95 4.97 30.49
CA ARG A 79 2.92 4.82 31.58
C ARG A 79 2.29 5.32 32.88
N PRO A 80 1.84 4.41 33.76
CA PRO A 80 1.25 4.79 35.04
C PRO A 80 2.23 5.54 35.94
N GLU A 81 1.74 6.53 36.70
CA GLU A 81 2.54 7.28 37.69
C GLU A 81 2.70 6.54 39.02
N ASP A 82 1.80 5.59 39.32
CA ASP A 82 1.75 4.80 40.55
C ASP A 82 2.75 3.63 40.59
N GLY A 83 3.65 3.57 39.60
CA GLY A 83 4.64 2.51 39.47
C GLY A 83 4.09 1.19 38.89
N ALA A 84 2.83 1.16 38.45
CA ALA A 84 2.32 0.01 37.71
C ALA A 84 3.06 -0.17 36.37
N PRO A 85 3.10 -1.39 35.81
CA PRO A 85 3.81 -1.66 34.56
C PRO A 85 3.30 -0.83 33.38
N PRO A 86 4.17 -0.43 32.44
CA PRO A 86 3.74 0.24 31.21
C PRO A 86 2.84 -0.67 30.38
N MET A 87 1.84 -0.07 29.75
CA MET A 87 0.86 -0.75 28.91
C MET A 87 0.87 -0.16 27.49
N CYS A 88 0.35 -0.91 26.52
CA CYS A 88 0.11 -0.37 25.18
C CYS A 88 -1.25 -0.81 24.65
N LEU A 89 -1.83 0.01 23.77
CA LEU A 89 -3.09 -0.30 23.10
C LEU A 89 -2.83 -1.16 21.87
N LEU A 90 -3.52 -2.29 21.78
CA LEU A 90 -3.55 -3.14 20.62
C LEU A 90 -5.01 -3.37 20.17
N GLY A 91 -5.21 -3.52 18.86
CA GLY A 91 -6.49 -3.85 18.26
C GLY A 91 -6.52 -5.28 17.73
N ASN A 92 -7.68 -5.94 17.85
CA ASN A 92 -7.99 -7.16 17.11
C ASN A 92 -8.96 -6.80 15.97
N HIS A 93 -8.43 -6.77 14.74
CA HIS A 93 -9.23 -6.43 13.57
C HIS A 93 -9.98 -7.68 13.05
N HIS A 94 -11.27 -7.57 12.69
CA HIS A 94 -12.12 -8.69 12.27
C HIS A 94 -11.59 -9.55 11.10
N ARG A 95 -10.64 -9.04 10.31
CA ARG A 95 -9.98 -9.76 9.19
C ARG A 95 -8.79 -10.61 9.65
N LEU A 96 -8.31 -10.41 10.87
CA LEU A 96 -7.21 -11.18 11.44
C LEU A 96 -7.77 -12.44 12.11
N PRO A 97 -6.96 -13.50 12.24
CA PRO A 97 -7.32 -14.65 13.05
C PRO A 97 -7.68 -14.25 14.48
N ALA A 98 -8.52 -15.05 15.13
CA ALA A 98 -8.84 -14.87 16.54
C ALA A 98 -7.55 -14.83 17.39
N ASN A 99 -7.56 -13.98 18.42
CA ASN A 99 -6.45 -13.77 19.35
C ASN A 99 -5.17 -13.18 18.74
N VAL A 100 -5.24 -12.60 17.53
CA VAL A 100 -4.14 -11.80 16.97
C VAL A 100 -4.39 -10.32 17.24
N TYR A 101 -3.45 -9.69 17.94
CA TYR A 101 -3.50 -8.27 18.27
C TYR A 101 -2.35 -7.54 17.57
N SER A 102 -2.62 -6.35 17.04
CA SER A 102 -1.60 -5.51 16.40
C SER A 102 -1.73 -4.06 16.85
N THR A 103 -0.69 -3.28 16.57
CA THR A 103 -0.76 -1.82 16.61
C THR A 103 -1.87 -1.30 15.69
N LEU A 104 -2.32 -0.09 15.98
CA LEU A 104 -3.30 0.60 15.14
C LEU A 104 -2.62 1.09 13.86
N ALA A 105 -3.42 1.24 12.79
CA ALA A 105 -2.96 1.77 11.50
C ALA A 105 -4.11 2.45 10.75
N GLY A 106 -3.79 3.42 9.91
CA GLY A 106 -4.75 4.17 9.12
C GLY A 106 -4.11 4.85 7.91
N PHE A 107 -4.93 5.21 6.92
CA PHE A 107 -4.46 6.06 5.81
C PHE A 107 -4.34 7.51 6.29
N VAL A 108 -3.39 8.23 5.71
CA VAL A 108 -3.24 9.67 5.92
C VAL A 108 -4.13 10.40 4.93
N GLU A 109 -4.98 11.30 5.41
CA GLU A 109 -5.81 12.15 4.56
C GLU A 109 -5.00 13.34 4.00
N PRO A 110 -5.39 13.90 2.84
CA PRO A 110 -4.70 15.05 2.27
C PRO A 110 -4.63 16.24 3.24
N GLY A 111 -3.42 16.66 3.56
CA GLY A 111 -3.17 17.79 4.47
C GLY A 111 -2.97 17.39 5.94
N GLU A 112 -3.11 16.11 6.29
CA GLU A 112 -2.68 15.60 7.59
C GLU A 112 -1.15 15.44 7.66
N SER A 113 -0.62 15.52 8.88
CA SER A 113 0.82 15.42 9.19
C SER A 113 1.06 14.48 10.35
#